data_AF-A0A924YI49-F1
#
_entry.id   AF-A0A924YI49-F1
#
_cell.length_a   1.000
_cell.length_b   1.000
_cell.length_c   1.000
_cell.angle_alpha   90.00
_cell.angle_beta   90.00
_cell.angle_gamma   90.00
#
_symmetry.space_group_name_H-M   'P 1'
#
loop_
_entity.id
_entity.type
_entity.pdbx_description
1 polymer ?
#
loop_
_entity_poly.entity_id
_entity_poly.type
_entity_poly.pdbx_seq_one_letter_code
_entity_poly.pdbx_strand_id
1 'polypeptide(L)'
;NDLFGPYESPLLADVPDEFELDAEHRVTPVDYGDVCLNYDVRYFEENALPLPESLSDLTQPEYAGLLVVENPASSSPGLAFLLATVAGFGTPENDTDDDGYTYLDYWTELRANDVLAVDDWTTAYYSEFSGSTGSEGTRPIALSYASSPPVEVFFMETPPDAAPTGAIVADGMCFRQIEFVGILEGTDNLEAAQQFVDFMLSVEFQGDMPLQMFVFPVNENAELPEVFTEYAQVAENPAALDPAEIDAHREEWIQAWTETVLR
;
A
#
# COMPACT_ATOMS: atom_id res chain seq x y z
N ASN A 1 -8.18 -14.28 18.21
CA ASN A 1 -9.27 -13.51 17.59
C ASN A 1 -10.15 -14.54 16.92
N ASP A 2 -11.33 -14.84 17.46
CA ASP A 2 -12.13 -16.03 17.08
C ASP A 2 -13.22 -15.68 16.04
N LEU A 3 -12.91 -14.73 15.15
CA LEU A 3 -13.86 -14.18 14.17
C LEU A 3 -14.05 -15.11 12.96
N PHE A 4 -12.98 -15.78 12.55
CA PHE A 4 -12.94 -16.61 11.36
C PHE A 4 -12.73 -18.08 11.72
N GLY A 5 -13.45 -18.95 11.03
CA GLY A 5 -13.26 -20.40 11.09
C GLY A 5 -12.19 -20.86 10.10
N PRO A 6 -11.42 -21.93 10.43
CA PRO A 6 -10.34 -22.39 9.58
C PRO A 6 -10.85 -23.05 8.29
N TYR A 7 -10.19 -22.76 7.17
CA TYR A 7 -10.38 -23.43 5.90
C TYR A 7 -9.10 -23.41 5.06
N GLU A 8 -8.60 -24.60 4.76
CA GLU A 8 -7.45 -24.81 3.87
C GLU A 8 -7.98 -25.14 2.47
N SER A 9 -7.95 -24.15 1.58
CA SER A 9 -8.31 -24.36 0.18
C SER A 9 -7.28 -25.29 -0.49
N PRO A 10 -7.69 -26.26 -1.32
CA PRO A 10 -6.75 -27.07 -2.10
C PRO A 10 -5.91 -26.24 -3.08
N LEU A 11 -6.32 -25.02 -3.42
CA LEU A 11 -5.60 -24.13 -4.33
C LEU A 11 -4.48 -23.33 -3.64
N LEU A 12 -4.31 -23.43 -2.32
CA LEU A 12 -3.13 -22.91 -1.63
C LEU A 12 -1.84 -23.56 -2.15
N ALA A 13 -1.91 -24.77 -2.73
CA ALA A 13 -0.76 -25.41 -3.36
C ALA A 13 -0.16 -24.62 -4.54
N ASP A 14 -0.91 -23.66 -5.09
CA ASP A 14 -0.48 -22.75 -6.16
C ASP A 14 -0.15 -21.33 -5.63
N VAL A 15 -0.09 -21.16 -4.30
CA VAL A 15 0.25 -19.90 -3.62
C VAL A 15 1.61 -20.04 -2.94
N PRO A 16 2.55 -19.10 -3.14
CA PRO A 16 3.83 -19.11 -2.44
C PRO A 16 3.69 -19.01 -0.90
N ASP A 17 4.49 -19.80 -0.18
CA ASP A 17 4.49 -19.87 1.31
C ASP A 17 4.64 -18.48 1.98
N GLU A 18 5.28 -17.50 1.33
CA GLU A 18 5.49 -16.16 1.90
C GLU A 18 4.19 -15.38 2.12
N PHE A 19 3.11 -15.71 1.40
CA PHE A 19 1.80 -15.09 1.58
C PHE A 19 0.94 -15.78 2.66
N GLU A 20 1.33 -16.97 3.11
CA GLU A 20 0.62 -17.73 4.14
C GLU A 20 1.04 -17.31 5.56
N LEU A 21 0.50 -16.17 6.01
CA LEU A 21 0.83 -15.60 7.32
C LEU A 21 0.07 -16.24 8.50
N ASP A 22 -0.96 -17.04 8.24
CA ASP A 22 -1.76 -17.71 9.28
C ASP A 22 -1.66 -19.23 9.18
N ALA A 23 -0.80 -19.82 10.00
CA ALA A 23 -0.61 -21.28 10.07
C ALA A 23 -1.84 -22.05 10.56
N GLU A 24 -2.87 -21.38 11.09
CA GLU A 24 -4.15 -22.00 11.44
C GLU A 24 -5.18 -21.94 10.29
N HIS A 25 -4.83 -21.32 9.15
CA HIS A 25 -5.68 -21.15 7.97
C HIS A 25 -7.05 -20.54 8.29
N ARG A 26 -7.12 -19.59 9.23
CA ARG A 26 -8.36 -18.85 9.53
C ARG A 26 -8.64 -17.78 8.48
N VAL A 27 -7.61 -17.37 7.76
CA VAL A 27 -7.67 -16.47 6.61
C VAL A 27 -6.80 -16.99 5.48
N THR A 28 -7.20 -16.71 4.24
CA THR A 28 -6.55 -17.16 3.00
C THR A 28 -6.07 -15.93 2.22
N PRO A 29 -4.79 -15.83 1.83
CA PRO A 29 -4.31 -14.70 1.03
C PRO A 29 -4.98 -14.71 -0.35
N VAL A 30 -5.27 -13.53 -0.89
CA VAL A 30 -5.96 -13.35 -2.18
C VAL A 30 -5.11 -12.55 -3.14
N ASP A 31 -4.48 -11.49 -2.67
CA ASP A 31 -3.70 -10.59 -3.48
C ASP A 31 -2.68 -9.85 -2.63
N TYR A 32 -1.78 -9.13 -3.31
CA TYR A 32 -0.87 -8.23 -2.65
C TYR A 32 -0.59 -6.99 -3.49
N GLY A 33 -0.21 -5.92 -2.80
CA GLY A 33 0.26 -4.69 -3.41
C GLY A 33 1.29 -4.03 -2.49
N ASP A 34 2.36 -3.49 -3.09
CA ASP A 34 3.33 -2.68 -2.36
C ASP A 34 2.78 -1.26 -2.28
N VAL A 35 2.37 -0.84 -1.08
CA VAL A 35 1.94 0.54 -0.83
C VAL A 35 3.18 1.42 -0.87
N CYS A 36 3.27 2.30 -1.86
CA CYS A 36 4.42 3.14 -2.19
C CYS A 36 3.95 4.57 -2.51
N LEU A 37 4.90 5.50 -2.65
CA LEU A 37 4.61 6.83 -3.15
C LEU A 37 4.56 6.85 -4.68
N ASN A 38 3.47 7.33 -5.23
CA ASN A 38 3.32 7.62 -6.65
C ASN A 38 3.65 9.08 -6.93
N TYR A 39 4.23 9.37 -8.10
CA TYR A 39 4.61 10.73 -8.49
C TYR A 39 4.13 11.11 -9.89
N ASP A 40 3.83 12.40 -10.07
CA ASP A 40 3.51 13.02 -11.35
C ASP A 40 4.81 13.25 -12.14
N VAL A 41 5.05 12.43 -13.18
CA VAL A 41 6.29 12.47 -13.96
C VAL A 41 6.52 13.86 -14.54
N ARG A 42 5.47 14.49 -15.07
CA ARG A 42 5.54 15.82 -15.70
C ARG A 42 5.92 16.89 -14.68
N TYR A 43 5.36 16.85 -13.47
CA TYR A 43 5.71 17.82 -12.43
C TYR A 43 7.20 17.77 -12.09
N PHE A 44 7.75 16.58 -11.87
CA PHE A 44 9.15 16.40 -11.50
C PHE A 44 10.11 16.82 -12.62
N GLU A 45 9.78 16.51 -13.87
CA GLU A 45 10.54 16.95 -15.04
C GLU A 45 10.51 18.48 -15.23
N GLU A 46 9.34 19.10 -15.17
CA GLU A 46 9.17 20.55 -15.36
C GLU A 46 9.89 21.38 -14.28
N ASN A 47 9.95 20.85 -13.05
CA ASN A 47 10.60 21.52 -11.92
C ASN A 47 12.06 21.09 -11.70
N ALA A 48 12.57 20.14 -12.49
CA ALA A 48 13.91 19.55 -12.34
C ALA A 48 14.20 19.07 -10.91
N LEU A 49 13.20 18.47 -10.27
CA LEU A 49 13.31 17.90 -8.92
C LEU A 49 13.77 16.45 -8.99
N PRO A 50 14.74 16.02 -8.16
CA PRO A 50 15.03 14.60 -8.01
C PRO A 50 13.87 13.89 -7.30
N LEU A 51 13.69 12.59 -7.58
CA LEU A 51 12.80 11.76 -6.78
C LEU A 51 13.41 11.55 -5.39
N PRO A 52 12.60 11.55 -4.31
CA PRO A 52 13.03 11.09 -3.00
C PRO A 52 13.64 9.68 -3.08
N GLU A 53 14.77 9.47 -2.42
CA GLU A 53 15.45 8.16 -2.35
C GLU A 53 15.29 7.50 -0.97
N SER A 54 14.70 8.22 0.00
CA SER A 54 14.42 7.76 1.35
C SER A 54 13.18 8.43 1.94
N LEU A 55 12.60 7.86 3.00
CA LEU A 55 11.51 8.49 3.75
C LEU A 55 11.91 9.88 4.25
N SER A 56 13.15 10.04 4.74
CA SER A 56 13.68 11.30 5.27
C SER A 56 13.76 12.43 4.24
N ASP A 57 13.93 12.11 2.95
CA ASP A 57 13.97 13.15 1.91
C ASP A 57 12.65 13.92 1.84
N LEU A 58 11.51 13.28 2.16
CA LEU A 58 10.18 13.89 2.11
C LEU A 58 10.00 15.04 3.12
N THR A 59 10.85 15.13 4.15
CA THR A 59 10.81 16.25 5.11
C THR A 59 11.65 17.45 4.64
N GLN A 60 12.38 17.34 3.53
CA GLN A 60 13.22 18.41 3.03
C GLN A 60 12.39 19.55 2.40
N PRO A 61 12.87 20.81 2.47
CA PRO A 61 12.12 21.97 2.00
C PRO A 61 11.76 21.95 0.51
N GLU A 62 12.54 21.28 -0.34
CA GLU A 62 12.23 21.12 -1.77
C GLU A 62 10.98 20.26 -2.03
N TYR A 63 10.57 19.42 -1.07
CA TYR A 63 9.35 18.60 -1.13
C TYR A 63 8.19 19.18 -0.31
N ALA A 64 8.35 20.40 0.21
CA ALA A 64 7.33 21.08 0.99
C ALA A 64 6.02 21.21 0.21
N GLY A 65 4.93 20.73 0.80
CA GLY A 65 3.61 20.77 0.21
C GLY A 65 3.43 19.88 -1.03
N LEU A 66 4.30 18.90 -1.25
CA LEU A 66 4.18 18.03 -2.43
C LEU A 66 3.40 16.74 -2.17
N LEU A 67 3.33 16.31 -0.91
CA LEU A 67 2.84 14.99 -0.52
C LEU A 67 1.38 15.04 -0.04
N VAL A 68 0.54 14.13 -0.56
CA VAL A 68 -0.74 13.74 0.02
C VAL A 68 -0.70 12.28 0.48
N VAL A 69 -1.25 12.02 1.67
CA VAL A 69 -1.36 10.69 2.29
C VAL A 69 -2.75 10.48 2.87
N GLU A 70 -3.14 9.23 3.09
CA GLU A 70 -4.37 8.89 3.77
C GLU A 70 -4.20 8.78 5.29
N ASN A 71 -5.29 8.99 6.01
CA ASN A 71 -5.41 8.78 7.43
C ASN A 71 -5.33 7.27 7.77
N PRO A 72 -4.36 6.82 8.59
CA PRO A 72 -4.20 5.42 8.95
C PRO A 72 -5.35 4.85 9.79
N ALA A 73 -6.21 5.70 10.38
CA ALA A 73 -7.37 5.25 11.13
C ALA A 73 -8.55 4.83 10.23
N SER A 74 -8.58 5.29 8.97
CA SER A 74 -9.70 5.06 8.04
C SER A 74 -9.30 4.42 6.71
N SER A 75 -8.01 4.37 6.39
CA SER A 75 -7.49 3.88 5.11
C SER A 75 -6.33 2.90 5.32
N SER A 76 -6.40 1.71 4.71
CA SER A 76 -5.34 0.71 4.78
C SER A 76 -4.01 1.16 4.15
N PRO A 77 -3.97 1.86 2.99
CA PRO A 77 -2.74 2.50 2.50
C PRO A 77 -2.11 3.46 3.53
N GLY A 78 -2.92 4.31 4.16
CA GLY A 78 -2.46 5.21 5.21
C GLY A 78 -1.83 4.45 6.39
N LEU A 79 -2.45 3.33 6.78
CA LEU A 79 -1.90 2.44 7.80
C LEU A 79 -0.58 1.81 7.34
N ALA A 80 -0.51 1.30 6.11
CA ALA A 80 0.72 0.71 5.57
C ALA A 80 1.89 1.71 5.58
N PHE A 81 1.64 2.97 5.24
CA PHE A 81 2.66 4.01 5.30
C PHE A 81 3.06 4.36 6.73
N LEU A 82 2.11 4.43 7.67
CA LEU A 82 2.44 4.55 9.09
C LEU A 82 3.36 3.40 9.53
N LEU A 83 3.07 2.16 9.15
CA LEU A 83 3.90 0.99 9.46
C LEU A 83 5.29 1.08 8.82
N ALA A 84 5.41 1.57 7.58
CA ALA A 84 6.72 1.85 6.97
C ALA A 84 7.54 2.85 7.78
N THR A 85 6.91 3.93 8.29
CA THR A 85 7.61 4.91 9.12
C THR A 85 8.02 4.35 10.49
N VAL A 86 7.20 3.48 11.09
CA VAL A 86 7.56 2.78 12.33
C VAL A 86 8.71 1.81 12.10
N ALA A 87 8.72 1.08 10.99
CA ALA A 87 9.81 0.18 10.61
C ALA A 87 11.12 0.94 10.36
N GLY A 88 11.04 2.10 9.70
CA GLY A 88 12.21 2.89 9.30
C GLY A 88 12.83 3.72 10.42
N PHE A 89 12.01 4.27 11.32
CA PHE A 89 12.46 5.21 12.36
C PHE A 89 12.27 4.68 13.80
N GLY A 90 11.68 3.50 13.98
CA GLY A 90 11.39 2.95 15.29
C GLY A 90 10.35 3.77 16.07
N THR A 91 10.09 3.33 17.31
CA THR A 91 9.15 3.97 18.25
C THR A 91 9.92 4.60 19.41
N PRO A 92 9.31 5.49 20.22
CA PRO A 92 9.95 6.03 21.43
C PRO A 92 10.46 4.98 22.44
N GLU A 93 9.98 3.74 22.33
CA GLU A 93 10.30 2.64 23.25
C GLU A 93 11.36 1.69 22.69
N ASN A 94 11.43 1.57 21.37
CA ASN A 94 12.31 0.65 20.64
C ASN A 94 13.31 1.37 19.73
N ASP A 95 13.49 2.68 19.90
CA ASP A 95 14.48 3.45 19.16
C ASP A 95 15.87 2.82 19.31
N THR A 96 16.46 2.47 18.17
CA THR A 96 17.76 1.82 18.06
C THR A 96 18.90 2.81 17.85
N ASP A 97 18.60 4.08 17.60
CA ASP A 97 19.58 5.14 17.36
C ASP A 97 19.86 5.96 18.63
N ASP A 98 21.11 6.40 18.78
CA ASP A 98 21.58 7.12 19.98
C ASP A 98 21.01 8.56 20.07
N ASP A 99 20.29 9.04 19.05
CA ASP A 99 19.82 10.43 18.93
C ASP A 99 18.37 10.66 19.37
N GLY A 100 17.57 9.59 19.55
CA GLY A 100 16.20 9.69 20.03
C GLY A 100 15.15 9.97 18.94
N TYR A 101 15.52 9.87 17.65
CA TYR A 101 14.63 10.22 16.54
C TYR A 101 13.66 9.08 16.20
N THR A 102 12.37 9.37 16.19
CA THR A 102 11.32 8.36 16.02
C THR A 102 10.39 8.65 14.84
N TYR A 103 9.51 7.70 14.52
CA TYR A 103 8.46 7.93 13.52
C TYR A 103 7.57 9.15 13.84
N LEU A 104 7.38 9.52 15.11
CA LEU A 104 6.57 10.69 15.48
C LEU A 104 7.30 12.01 15.20
N ASP A 105 8.63 12.03 15.32
CA ASP A 105 9.44 13.18 14.93
C ASP A 105 9.36 13.38 13.41
N TYR A 106 9.48 12.28 12.65
CA TYR A 106 9.26 12.28 11.21
C TYR A 106 7.89 12.84 10.79
N TRP A 107 6.80 12.38 11.42
CA TRP A 107 5.46 12.88 11.13
C TRP A 107 5.27 14.35 11.54
N THR A 108 5.95 14.79 12.61
CA THR A 108 5.96 16.21 13.01
C THR A 108 6.66 17.06 11.95
N GLU A 109 7.77 16.58 11.41
CA GLU A 109 8.50 17.26 10.32
C GLU A 109 7.69 17.29 9.03
N LEU A 110 7.06 16.18 8.61
CA LEU A 110 6.16 16.15 7.44
C LEU A 110 5.00 17.14 7.58
N ARG A 111 4.40 17.23 8.77
CA ARG A 111 3.36 18.22 9.06
C ARG A 111 3.88 19.64 8.91
N ALA A 112 5.08 19.92 9.44
CA ALA A 112 5.73 21.21 9.25
C ALA A 112 6.08 21.48 7.77
N ASN A 113 6.29 20.43 6.98
CA ASN A 113 6.53 20.44 5.55
C ASN A 113 5.24 20.42 4.71
N ASP A 114 4.08 20.74 5.29
CA ASP A 114 2.78 20.85 4.62
C ASP A 114 2.27 19.56 3.94
N VAL A 115 2.53 18.39 4.53
CA VAL A 115 1.86 17.15 4.11
C VAL A 115 0.34 17.31 4.22
N LEU A 116 -0.39 16.89 3.17
CA LEU A 116 -1.84 16.83 3.19
C LEU A 116 -2.29 15.43 3.63
N ALA A 117 -3.03 15.36 4.74
CA ALA A 117 -3.68 14.12 5.17
C ALA A 117 -5.19 14.17 4.84
N VAL A 118 -5.69 13.16 4.15
CA VAL A 118 -7.11 13.00 3.79
C VAL A 118 -7.68 11.67 4.31
N ASP A 119 -9.00 11.51 4.33
CA ASP A 119 -9.62 10.35 4.99
C ASP A 119 -9.51 9.04 4.19
N ASP A 120 -9.41 9.10 2.86
CA ASP A 120 -9.46 7.93 1.99
C ASP A 120 -8.59 8.05 0.74
N TRP A 121 -8.28 6.88 0.17
CA TRP A 121 -7.42 6.72 -1.02
C TRP A 121 -8.01 7.39 -2.27
N THR A 122 -9.34 7.35 -2.42
CA THR A 122 -10.02 7.98 -3.58
C THR A 122 -9.78 9.49 -3.58
N THR A 123 -9.83 10.12 -2.42
CA THR A 123 -9.55 11.55 -2.27
C THR A 123 -8.08 11.85 -2.53
N ALA A 124 -7.17 11.08 -1.93
CA ALA A 124 -5.72 11.27 -2.12
C ALA A 124 -5.35 11.15 -3.61
N TYR A 125 -5.77 10.06 -4.24
CA TYR A 125 -5.35 9.72 -5.60
C TYR A 125 -6.17 10.44 -6.68
N TYR A 126 -7.50 10.43 -6.65
CA TYR A 126 -8.31 11.00 -7.75
C TYR A 126 -8.62 12.49 -7.59
N SER A 127 -8.45 13.07 -6.39
CA SER A 127 -8.80 14.49 -6.14
C SER A 127 -7.60 15.37 -5.88
N GLU A 128 -6.61 14.91 -5.09
CA GLU A 128 -5.50 15.75 -4.63
C GLU A 128 -4.19 15.53 -5.41
N PHE A 129 -3.97 14.32 -5.93
CA PHE A 129 -2.80 13.97 -6.72
C PHE A 129 -2.87 14.61 -8.12
N SER A 130 -1.85 15.38 -8.52
CA SER A 130 -1.83 16.04 -9.83
C SER A 130 -1.55 15.08 -10.99
N GLY A 131 -0.96 13.91 -10.71
CA GLY A 131 -0.63 12.91 -11.72
C GLY A 131 -1.81 12.03 -12.16
N SER A 132 -2.88 11.99 -11.36
CA SER A 132 -4.08 11.20 -11.70
C SER A 132 -4.85 11.84 -12.85
N THR A 133 -5.25 11.03 -13.82
CA THR A 133 -6.05 11.46 -14.97
C THR A 133 -7.37 12.08 -14.50
N GLY A 134 -7.60 13.33 -14.90
CA GLY A 134 -8.83 14.07 -14.59
C GLY A 134 -8.87 14.72 -13.20
N SER A 135 -7.81 14.60 -12.40
CA SER A 135 -7.67 15.30 -11.14
C SER A 135 -7.42 16.80 -11.34
N GLU A 136 -8.01 17.63 -10.47
CA GLU A 136 -7.68 19.07 -10.35
C GLU A 136 -6.71 19.34 -9.18
N GLY A 137 -6.18 18.28 -8.57
CA GLY A 137 -5.26 18.31 -7.46
C GLY A 137 -3.91 18.95 -7.79
N THR A 138 -3.19 19.33 -6.74
CA THR A 138 -1.90 20.06 -6.86
C THR A 138 -0.74 19.34 -6.21
N ARG A 139 -0.97 18.21 -5.54
CA ARG A 139 0.06 17.44 -4.84
C ARG A 139 0.70 16.48 -5.85
N PRO A 140 1.97 16.63 -6.24
CA PRO A 140 2.61 15.77 -7.24
C PRO A 140 3.15 14.46 -6.67
N ILE A 141 3.00 14.21 -5.36
CA ILE A 141 3.31 12.93 -4.72
C ILE A 141 2.06 12.47 -3.97
N ALA A 142 1.61 11.26 -4.20
CA ALA A 142 0.49 10.66 -3.48
C ALA A 142 0.84 9.26 -2.99
N LEU A 143 0.41 8.93 -1.77
CA LEU A 143 0.45 7.57 -1.27
C LEU A 143 -0.53 6.69 -2.07
N SER A 144 -0.04 5.57 -2.59
CA SER A 144 -0.82 4.64 -3.40
C SER A 144 -0.10 3.28 -3.49
N TYR A 145 -0.30 2.51 -4.55
CA TYR A 145 0.39 1.23 -4.78
C TYR A 145 1.43 1.35 -5.90
N ALA A 146 2.49 0.55 -5.85
CA ALA A 146 3.46 0.39 -6.93
C ALA A 146 2.83 -0.14 -8.23
N SER A 147 1.65 -0.76 -8.11
CA SER A 147 0.81 -1.28 -9.18
C SER A 147 -0.26 -0.29 -9.68
N SER A 148 -0.29 0.95 -9.18
CA SER A 148 -1.22 1.98 -9.64
C SER A 148 -0.89 2.63 -11.01
N PRO A 149 0.38 2.82 -11.43
CA PRO A 149 0.69 3.43 -12.73
C PRO A 149 -0.03 2.81 -13.96
N PRO A 150 -0.27 1.49 -14.04
CA PRO A 150 -1.12 0.90 -15.07
C PRO A 150 -2.52 1.52 -15.22
N VAL A 151 -3.14 2.02 -14.13
CA VAL A 151 -4.47 2.70 -14.17
C VAL A 151 -4.45 3.85 -15.15
N GLU A 152 -3.38 4.66 -15.09
CA GLU A 152 -3.24 5.87 -15.87
C GLU A 152 -2.97 5.59 -17.34
N VAL A 153 -2.59 4.36 -17.70
CA VAL A 153 -2.37 3.94 -19.09
C VAL A 153 -3.59 3.20 -19.64
N PHE A 154 -4.18 2.31 -18.85
CA PHE A 154 -5.21 1.36 -19.30
C PHE A 154 -6.45 2.03 -19.88
N PHE A 155 -6.86 3.17 -19.33
CA PHE A 155 -8.05 3.90 -19.79
C PHE A 155 -7.78 4.92 -20.91
N MET A 156 -6.54 5.06 -21.37
CA MET A 156 -6.20 5.98 -22.46
C MET A 156 -6.60 5.42 -23.83
N GLU A 157 -7.18 6.25 -24.70
CA GLU A 157 -7.55 5.86 -26.08
C GLU A 157 -6.33 5.47 -26.92
N THR A 158 -5.17 6.06 -26.62
CA THR A 158 -3.88 5.78 -27.27
C THR A 158 -2.84 5.57 -26.18
N PRO A 159 -2.20 4.39 -26.12
CA PRO A 159 -1.13 4.13 -25.17
C PRO A 159 0.00 5.16 -25.31
N PRO A 160 0.46 5.77 -24.21
CA PRO A 160 1.60 6.67 -24.23
C PRO A 160 2.91 5.87 -24.40
N ASP A 161 4.01 6.56 -24.73
CA ASP A 161 5.34 5.92 -24.77
C ASP A 161 5.89 5.58 -23.38
N ALA A 162 5.34 6.20 -22.33
CA ALA A 162 5.64 5.96 -20.91
C ALA A 162 4.42 6.33 -20.06
N ALA A 163 4.24 5.69 -18.90
CA ALA A 163 3.18 6.04 -17.97
C ALA A 163 3.33 7.50 -17.48
N PRO A 164 2.23 8.27 -17.33
CA PRO A 164 2.26 9.65 -16.85
C PRO A 164 2.59 9.74 -15.35
N THR A 165 2.46 8.62 -14.63
CA THR A 165 2.82 8.47 -13.23
C THR A 165 3.82 7.35 -13.07
N GLY A 166 4.61 7.41 -11.99
CA GLY A 166 5.50 6.34 -11.58
C GLY A 166 5.37 6.06 -10.09
N ALA A 167 5.98 4.97 -9.63
CA ALA A 167 6.09 4.63 -8.22
C ALA A 167 7.54 4.77 -7.75
N ILE A 168 7.74 5.26 -6.53
CA ILE A 168 9.03 5.32 -5.83
C ILE A 168 9.17 4.04 -5.03
N VAL A 169 10.01 3.12 -5.52
CA VAL A 169 10.24 1.78 -4.94
C VAL A 169 11.57 1.67 -4.19
N ALA A 170 12.10 2.80 -3.71
CA ALA A 170 13.35 2.82 -2.96
C ALA A 170 13.23 2.04 -1.64
N ASP A 171 14.35 1.47 -1.20
CA ASP A 171 14.43 0.57 -0.04
C ASP A 171 13.76 1.17 1.21
N GLY A 172 12.87 0.41 1.83
CA GLY A 172 12.20 0.78 3.07
C GLY A 172 11.13 1.88 2.94
N MET A 173 10.85 2.40 1.75
CA MET A 173 9.82 3.43 1.55
C MET A 173 8.42 2.86 1.31
N CYS A 174 8.33 1.61 0.89
CA CYS A 174 7.06 0.93 0.64
C CYS A 174 6.72 -0.04 1.78
N PHE A 175 5.45 -0.42 1.89
CA PHE A 175 5.01 -1.50 2.78
C PHE A 175 4.17 -2.50 1.98
N ARG A 176 4.49 -3.81 2.06
CA ARG A 176 3.71 -4.84 1.36
C ARG A 176 2.40 -5.10 2.11
N GLN A 177 1.29 -4.83 1.46
CA GLN A 177 -0.04 -5.18 1.92
C GLN A 177 -0.47 -6.48 1.24
N ILE A 178 -0.84 -7.48 2.04
CA ILE A 178 -1.45 -8.73 1.57
C ILE A 178 -2.91 -8.70 2.01
N GLU A 179 -3.82 -8.89 1.07
CA GLU A 179 -5.25 -8.94 1.36
C GLU A 179 -5.70 -10.39 1.53
N PHE A 180 -6.55 -10.61 2.53
CA PHE A 180 -7.00 -11.94 2.90
C PHE A 180 -8.52 -12.04 2.87
N VAL A 181 -9.01 -13.24 2.55
CA VAL A 181 -10.41 -13.65 2.75
C VAL A 181 -10.53 -14.59 3.95
N GLY A 182 -11.55 -14.38 4.79
CA GLY A 182 -11.84 -15.23 5.94
C GLY A 182 -13.29 -15.68 5.97
N ILE A 183 -13.55 -16.92 6.38
CA ILE A 183 -14.90 -17.44 6.56
C ILE A 183 -15.36 -17.12 7.98
N LEU A 184 -16.44 -16.35 8.14
CA LEU A 184 -16.96 -16.02 9.47
C LEU A 184 -17.36 -17.28 10.25
N GLU A 185 -16.87 -17.36 11.49
CA GLU A 185 -17.23 -18.43 12.42
C GLU A 185 -18.75 -18.45 12.65
N GLY A 186 -19.34 -19.65 12.60
CA GLY A 186 -20.79 -19.82 12.78
C GLY A 186 -21.66 -19.47 11.57
N THR A 187 -21.09 -19.32 10.36
CA THR A 187 -21.89 -19.16 9.13
C THR A 187 -22.82 -20.37 8.89
N ASP A 188 -24.07 -20.08 8.51
CA ASP A 188 -25.04 -21.12 8.10
C ASP A 188 -24.75 -21.68 6.70
N ASN A 189 -23.82 -21.08 5.95
CA ASN A 189 -23.53 -21.40 4.55
C ASN A 189 -22.06 -21.81 4.33
N LEU A 190 -21.52 -22.64 5.22
CA LEU A 190 -20.11 -23.02 5.21
C LEU A 190 -19.63 -23.56 3.85
N GLU A 191 -20.36 -24.48 3.25
CA GLU A 191 -19.99 -25.09 1.96
C GLU A 191 -19.89 -24.04 0.83
N ALA A 192 -20.81 -23.07 0.80
CA ALA A 192 -20.78 -22.01 -0.20
C ALA A 192 -19.64 -21.01 0.06
N ALA A 193 -19.34 -20.72 1.33
CA ALA A 193 -18.21 -19.86 1.69
C ALA A 193 -16.87 -20.49 1.28
N GLN A 194 -16.70 -21.80 1.49
CA GLN A 194 -15.53 -22.56 1.05
C GLN A 194 -15.35 -22.51 -0.47
N GLN A 195 -16.44 -22.76 -1.23
CA GLN A 195 -16.42 -22.64 -2.70
C GLN A 195 -16.08 -21.22 -3.16
N PHE A 196 -16.46 -20.19 -2.41
CA PHE A 196 -16.11 -18.81 -2.75
C PHE A 196 -14.62 -18.53 -2.52
N VAL A 197 -14.03 -19.03 -1.43
CA VAL A 197 -12.58 -18.95 -1.21
C VAL A 197 -11.82 -19.68 -2.32
N ASP A 198 -12.25 -20.90 -2.70
CA ASP A 198 -11.67 -21.64 -3.83
C ASP A 198 -11.78 -20.85 -5.15
N PHE A 199 -12.92 -20.21 -5.38
CA PHE A 199 -13.10 -19.38 -6.57
C PHE A 199 -12.14 -18.18 -6.58
N MET A 200 -11.97 -17.51 -5.44
CA MET A 200 -11.03 -16.37 -5.32
C MET A 200 -9.58 -16.77 -5.56
N LEU A 201 -9.18 -18.01 -5.24
CA LEU A 201 -7.84 -18.53 -5.53
C LEU A 201 -7.69 -19.11 -6.94
N SER A 202 -8.77 -19.24 -7.70
CA SER A 202 -8.70 -19.81 -9.04
C SER A 202 -7.93 -18.92 -10.02
N VAL A 203 -7.26 -19.53 -11.00
CA VAL A 203 -6.53 -18.82 -12.06
C VAL A 203 -7.42 -17.82 -12.81
N GLU A 204 -8.70 -18.15 -13.01
CA GLU A 204 -9.65 -17.27 -13.70
C GLU A 204 -9.88 -15.97 -12.92
N PHE A 205 -10.15 -16.05 -11.62
CA PHE A 205 -10.36 -14.88 -10.78
C PHE A 205 -9.07 -14.07 -10.61
N GLN A 206 -7.98 -14.76 -10.30
CA GLN A 206 -6.66 -14.16 -10.08
C GLN A 206 -6.11 -13.49 -11.34
N GLY A 207 -6.41 -14.01 -12.54
CA GLY A 207 -6.00 -13.39 -13.81
C GLY A 207 -6.81 -12.15 -14.20
N ASP A 208 -8.06 -12.01 -13.74
CA ASP A 208 -8.90 -10.83 -14.03
C ASP A 208 -8.63 -9.68 -13.03
N MET A 209 -8.27 -10.02 -11.81
CA MET A 209 -8.09 -9.09 -10.69
C MET A 209 -7.13 -7.90 -10.97
N PRO A 210 -5.97 -8.04 -11.65
CA PRO A 210 -5.06 -6.91 -11.90
C PRO A 210 -5.69 -5.75 -12.67
N LEU A 211 -6.71 -5.98 -13.50
CA LEU A 211 -7.41 -4.91 -14.24
C LEU A 211 -8.66 -4.40 -13.53
N GLN A 212 -9.11 -5.07 -12.46
CA GLN A 212 -10.26 -4.65 -11.66
C GLN A 212 -9.82 -3.86 -10.42
N MET A 213 -8.74 -4.31 -9.77
CA MET A 213 -8.28 -3.81 -8.47
C MET A 213 -6.87 -3.23 -8.52
N PHE A 214 -6.11 -3.45 -9.60
CA PHE A 214 -4.74 -2.97 -9.75
C PHE A 214 -3.79 -3.46 -8.66
N VAL A 215 -3.91 -4.74 -8.31
CA VAL A 215 -3.06 -5.49 -7.36
C VAL A 215 -2.50 -6.75 -8.02
N PHE A 216 -1.50 -7.37 -7.42
CA PHE A 216 -0.90 -8.61 -7.92
C PHE A 216 -1.65 -9.84 -7.38
N PRO A 217 -1.86 -10.87 -8.21
CA PRO A 217 -2.41 -12.13 -7.77
C PRO A 217 -1.39 -12.90 -6.92
N VAL A 218 -1.86 -13.66 -5.93
CA VAL A 218 -0.99 -14.60 -5.18
C VAL A 218 -0.88 -15.96 -5.84
N ASN A 219 -1.79 -16.33 -6.73
CA ASN A 219 -1.70 -17.59 -7.49
C ASN A 219 -0.64 -17.45 -8.59
N GLU A 220 0.45 -18.22 -8.51
CA GLU A 220 1.59 -18.11 -9.44
C GLU A 220 1.27 -18.54 -10.87
N ASN A 221 0.15 -19.23 -11.09
CA ASN A 221 -0.32 -19.65 -12.40
C ASN A 221 -1.19 -18.58 -13.10
N ALA A 222 -1.54 -17.48 -12.43
CA ALA A 222 -2.29 -16.39 -13.04
C ALA A 222 -1.40 -15.57 -13.99
N GLU A 223 -1.88 -15.34 -15.21
CA GLU A 223 -1.16 -14.52 -16.19
C GLU A 223 -1.46 -13.04 -15.95
N LEU A 224 -0.40 -12.23 -15.83
CA LEU A 224 -0.55 -10.79 -15.72
C LEU A 224 -0.85 -10.15 -17.09
N PRO A 225 -1.79 -9.19 -17.15
CA PRO A 225 -2.04 -8.39 -18.36
C PRO A 225 -0.79 -7.61 -18.80
N GLU A 226 -0.63 -7.40 -20.10
CA GLU A 226 0.54 -6.71 -20.69
C GLU A 226 0.78 -5.32 -20.06
N VAL A 227 -0.28 -4.51 -19.94
CA VAL A 227 -0.20 -3.18 -19.29
C VAL A 227 0.31 -3.25 -17.85
N PHE A 228 -0.01 -4.33 -17.14
CA PHE A 228 0.45 -4.53 -15.77
C PHE A 228 1.93 -4.91 -15.77
N THR A 229 2.34 -5.84 -16.64
CA THR A 229 3.75 -6.23 -16.77
C THR A 229 4.67 -5.10 -17.26
N GLU A 230 4.14 -4.14 -18.02
CA GLU A 230 4.91 -3.04 -18.57
C GLU A 230 5.06 -1.86 -17.58
N TYR A 231 4.01 -1.57 -16.80
CA TYR A 231 3.95 -0.33 -16.01
C TYR A 231 3.85 -0.54 -14.50
N ALA A 232 3.45 -1.72 -14.00
CA ALA A 232 3.45 -1.99 -12.57
C ALA A 232 4.88 -2.22 -12.09
N GLN A 233 5.15 -1.80 -10.85
CA GLN A 233 6.42 -2.05 -10.18
C GLN A 233 6.19 -2.92 -8.95
N VAL A 234 7.27 -3.56 -8.49
CA VAL A 234 7.33 -4.31 -7.24
C VAL A 234 8.51 -3.77 -6.46
N ALA A 235 8.30 -3.46 -5.19
CA ALA A 235 9.39 -3.05 -4.31
C ALA A 235 10.26 -4.27 -4.00
N GLU A 236 11.57 -4.16 -4.24
CA GLU A 236 12.52 -5.24 -3.94
C GLU A 236 12.70 -5.42 -2.43
N ASN A 237 12.79 -4.30 -1.69
CA ASN A 237 12.99 -4.28 -0.25
C ASN A 237 11.95 -3.37 0.44
N PRO A 238 10.66 -3.76 0.49
CA PRO A 238 9.67 -3.03 1.27
C PRO A 238 10.04 -3.08 2.76
N ALA A 239 9.62 -2.06 3.50
CA ALA A 239 9.68 -2.06 4.95
C ALA A 239 8.85 -3.22 5.50
N ALA A 240 9.33 -3.79 6.61
CA ALA A 240 8.71 -4.95 7.23
C ALA A 240 8.65 -4.76 8.75
N LEU A 241 7.56 -5.24 9.35
CA LEU A 241 7.36 -5.35 10.79
C LEU A 241 6.80 -6.74 11.09
N ASP A 242 7.09 -7.26 12.29
CA ASP A 242 6.51 -8.52 12.74
C ASP A 242 4.97 -8.35 12.88
N PRO A 243 4.14 -9.20 12.26
CA PRO A 243 2.69 -9.13 12.40
C PRO A 243 2.18 -9.14 13.85
N ALA A 244 2.88 -9.80 14.77
CA ALA A 244 2.54 -9.81 16.19
C ALA A 244 2.83 -8.45 16.86
N GLU A 245 3.86 -7.73 16.42
CA GLU A 245 4.10 -6.36 16.87
C GLU A 245 3.01 -5.41 16.34
N ILE A 246 2.61 -5.57 15.07
CA ILE A 246 1.50 -4.81 14.50
C ILE A 246 0.22 -5.06 15.29
N ASP A 247 -0.17 -6.31 15.55
CA ASP A 247 -1.39 -6.64 16.31
C ASP A 247 -1.36 -6.03 17.73
N ALA A 248 -0.21 -6.05 18.38
CA ALA A 248 -0.05 -5.52 19.73
C ALA A 248 -0.14 -3.98 19.81
N HIS A 249 0.38 -3.27 18.80
CA HIS A 249 0.63 -1.83 18.90
C HIS A 249 -0.11 -0.96 17.87
N ARG A 250 -0.76 -1.53 16.86
CA ARG A 250 -1.43 -0.77 15.78
C ARG A 250 -2.33 0.35 16.28
N GLU A 251 -3.23 0.05 17.22
CA GLU A 251 -4.19 1.04 17.75
C GLU A 251 -3.48 2.20 18.46
N GLU A 252 -2.40 1.90 19.19
CA GLU A 252 -1.57 2.89 19.86
C GLU A 252 -0.87 3.80 18.83
N TRP A 253 -0.23 3.22 17.83
CA TRP A 253 0.48 3.97 16.79
C TRP A 253 -0.46 4.87 15.98
N ILE A 254 -1.65 4.39 15.63
CA ILE A 254 -2.69 5.18 14.95
C ILE A 254 -3.14 6.35 15.83
N GLN A 255 -3.37 6.11 17.12
CA GLN A 255 -3.77 7.16 18.05
C GLN A 255 -2.67 8.23 18.18
N ALA A 256 -1.42 7.83 18.35
CA ALA A 256 -0.28 8.75 18.47
C ALA A 256 -0.08 9.56 17.17
N TRP A 257 -0.21 8.93 16.01
CA TRP A 257 -0.22 9.62 14.72
C TRP A 257 -1.34 10.66 14.64
N THR A 258 -2.56 10.28 15.03
CA THR A 258 -3.73 11.18 15.01
C THR A 258 -3.52 12.41 15.89
N GLU A 259 -2.91 12.23 17.07
CA GLU A 259 -2.57 13.34 17.97
C GLU A 259 -1.45 14.23 17.41
N THR A 260 -0.51 13.66 16.68
CA THR A 260 0.65 14.39 16.13
C THR A 260 0.30 15.17 14.85
N VAL A 261 -0.48 14.56 13.96
CA VAL A 261 -0.74 15.10 12.62
C VAL A 261 -2.03 15.92 12.56
N LEU A 262 -3.10 15.46 13.22
CA LEU A 262 -4.45 16.05 13.06
C LEU A 262 -4.85 17.03 14.18
N ARG A 263 -4.14 17.05 15.32
CA ARG A 263 -4.46 17.93 16.46
C ARG A 263 -3.45 19.06 16.63
#